data_AF-A0A1G5FFC3-F1
#
_entry.id   AF-A0A1G5FFC3-F1
#
_cell.length_a   1.000
_cell.length_b   1.000
_cell.length_c   1.000
_cell.angle_alpha   90.00
_cell.angle_beta   90.00
_cell.angle_gamma   90.00
#
_symmetry.space_group_name_H-M   'P 1'
#
loop_
_entity.id
_entity.type
_entity.pdbx_description
1 polymer ?
#
loop_
_entity_poly.entity_id
_entity_poly.type
_entity_poly.pdbx_seq_one_letter_code
_entity_poly.pdbx_strand_id
1 'polypeptide(L)'
;MGRKNLITKEEILEKSFELLRNEGCNAVNISRIARELRMSTQPISWQFGSMDGLRSELLVKATTYMNSKIAEHIINGDGSILPSAALALVGKKSVDFVFDEPNISEFIRFTKVPKVKNTMIPTYGDLKKAISQEFADYNVTEEMAASFIRDCIVYTQGLSTLIFNGSIAGTRKYFHKMQEEFGVLRLVSLGVPKDVVLRHLSSGNPSGARRHTGTAGTAGTVKKRSAK
;
A
#
# COMPACT_ATOMS: atom_id res chain seq x y z
N MET A 1 -29.89 16.17 38.63
CA MET A 1 -28.84 16.76 37.76
C MET A 1 -28.38 15.70 36.77
N GLY A 2 -28.58 15.92 35.47
CA GLY A 2 -28.19 14.95 34.44
C GLY A 2 -26.67 14.78 34.40
N ARG A 3 -26.19 13.54 34.23
CA ARG A 3 -24.76 13.28 33.98
C ARG A 3 -24.34 14.17 32.80
N LYS A 4 -23.40 15.08 33.00
CA LYS A 4 -22.67 15.71 31.89
C LYS A 4 -22.07 14.55 31.09
N ASN A 5 -22.42 14.42 29.82
CA ASN A 5 -21.78 13.45 28.92
C ASN A 5 -20.28 13.72 28.96
N LEU A 6 -19.52 12.78 29.53
CA LEU A 6 -18.08 12.87 29.63
C LEU A 6 -17.52 12.60 28.23
N ILE A 7 -16.73 13.54 27.71
CA ILE A 7 -16.09 13.38 26.41
C ILE A 7 -15.14 12.17 26.46
N THR A 8 -15.35 11.24 25.55
CA THR A 8 -14.61 9.98 25.50
C THR A 8 -13.24 10.15 24.85
N LYS A 9 -12.40 9.13 25.03
CA LYS A 9 -11.09 9.04 24.42
C LYS A 9 -11.17 9.01 22.90
N GLU A 10 -12.18 8.32 22.39
CA GLU A 10 -12.49 8.20 20.97
C GLU A 10 -12.91 9.54 20.38
N GLU A 11 -13.72 10.33 21.09
CA GLU A 11 -14.12 11.69 20.65
C GLU A 11 -12.91 12.64 20.59
N ILE A 12 -11.98 12.55 21.56
CA ILE A 12 -10.73 13.31 21.52
C ILE A 12 -9.84 12.88 20.36
N LEU A 13 -9.73 11.58 20.11
CA LEU A 13 -8.96 11.05 18.97
C LEU A 13 -9.57 11.45 17.63
N GLU A 14 -10.89 11.43 17.49
CA GLU A 14 -11.58 11.86 16.27
C GLU A 14 -11.32 13.34 16.00
N LYS A 15 -11.49 14.19 17.02
CA LYS A 15 -11.20 15.62 16.86
C LYS A 15 -9.73 15.89 16.52
N SER A 16 -8.82 15.15 17.15
CA SER A 16 -7.38 15.24 16.85
C SER A 16 -7.08 14.82 15.41
N PHE A 17 -7.77 13.80 14.90
CA PHE A 17 -7.65 13.32 13.53
C PHE A 17 -8.22 14.31 12.51
N GLU A 18 -9.36 14.94 12.80
CA GLU A 18 -9.91 16.02 11.97
C GLU A 18 -8.96 17.22 11.86
N LEU A 19 -8.42 17.67 13.01
CA LEU A 19 -7.43 18.75 13.04
C LEU A 19 -6.17 18.38 12.25
N LEU A 20 -5.68 17.15 12.42
CA LEU A 20 -4.55 16.64 11.67
C LEU A 20 -4.80 16.69 10.17
N ARG A 21 -5.93 16.14 9.72
CA ARG A 21 -6.26 16.02 8.30
C ARG A 21 -6.41 17.38 7.64
N ASN A 22 -7.07 18.32 8.31
CA ASN A 22 -7.42 19.63 7.73
C ASN A 22 -6.30 20.67 7.88
N GLU A 23 -5.57 20.66 8.98
CA GLU A 23 -4.66 21.76 9.37
C GLU A 23 -3.21 21.30 9.62
N GLY A 24 -2.93 20.00 9.58
CA GLY A 24 -1.58 19.45 9.74
C GLY A 24 -1.15 19.22 11.19
N CYS A 25 0.07 18.67 11.35
CA CYS A 25 0.60 18.20 12.63
C CYS A 25 0.64 19.30 13.71
N ASN A 26 0.93 20.54 13.33
CA ASN A 26 1.02 21.68 14.25
C ASN A 26 -0.32 22.05 14.91
N ALA A 27 -1.44 21.74 14.26
CA ALA A 27 -2.77 21.99 14.81
C ALA A 27 -3.15 20.99 15.92
N VAL A 28 -2.51 19.83 15.96
CA VAL A 28 -2.74 18.80 16.98
C VAL A 28 -1.99 19.17 18.25
N ASN A 29 -2.66 19.90 19.15
CA ASN A 29 -2.15 20.20 20.49
C ASN A 29 -3.30 20.23 21.51
N ILE A 30 -2.97 19.95 22.78
CA ILE A 30 -3.94 19.78 23.87
C ILE A 30 -4.88 20.98 24.00
N SER A 31 -4.34 22.20 23.98
CA SER A 31 -5.14 23.43 24.12
C SER A 31 -6.12 23.61 22.97
N ARG A 32 -5.69 23.35 21.73
CA ARG A 32 -6.56 23.43 20.56
C ARG A 32 -7.70 22.42 20.64
N ILE A 33 -7.37 21.16 20.92
CA ILE A 33 -8.34 20.07 21.01
C ILE A 33 -9.39 20.35 22.10
N ALA A 34 -8.92 20.77 23.29
CA ALA A 34 -9.81 21.12 24.40
C ALA A 34 -10.78 22.26 24.04
N ARG A 35 -10.30 23.28 23.31
CA ARG A 35 -11.12 24.39 22.82
C ARG A 35 -12.19 23.92 21.83
N GLU A 36 -11.83 23.11 20.84
CA GLU A 36 -12.79 22.56 19.85
C GLU A 36 -13.87 21.69 20.52
N LEU A 37 -13.49 20.96 21.57
CA LEU A 37 -14.38 20.10 22.34
C LEU A 37 -15.09 20.82 23.50
N ARG A 38 -14.85 22.13 23.68
CA ARG A 38 -15.41 22.95 24.78
C ARG A 38 -15.21 22.33 26.16
N MET A 39 -14.01 21.80 26.40
CA MET A 39 -13.59 21.15 27.64
C MET A 39 -12.34 21.79 28.23
N SER A 40 -12.01 21.47 29.48
CA SER A 40 -10.69 21.79 30.04
C SER A 40 -9.62 20.87 29.42
N THR A 41 -8.35 21.23 29.54
CA THR A 41 -7.23 20.42 29.06
C THR A 41 -7.00 19.16 29.91
N GLN A 42 -7.47 19.16 31.15
CA GLN A 42 -7.22 18.12 32.15
C GLN A 42 -7.65 16.70 31.72
N PRO A 43 -8.84 16.46 31.13
CA PRO A 43 -9.26 15.11 30.75
C PRO A 43 -8.42 14.53 29.60
N ILE A 44 -7.86 15.37 28.72
CA ILE A 44 -6.94 14.92 27.66
C ILE A 44 -5.66 14.36 28.31
N SER A 45 -5.07 15.11 29.25
CA SER A 45 -3.88 14.63 29.98
C SER A 45 -4.16 13.33 30.76
N TRP A 46 -5.35 13.18 31.35
CA TRP A 46 -5.73 11.95 32.07
C TRP A 46 -5.88 10.73 31.15
N GLN A 47 -6.47 10.91 29.97
CA GLN A 47 -6.77 9.80 29.08
C GLN A 47 -5.56 9.34 28.24
N PHE A 48 -4.64 10.25 27.93
CA PHE A 48 -3.48 9.97 27.06
C PHE A 48 -2.14 10.00 27.80
N GLY A 49 -2.10 10.49 29.05
CA GLY A 49 -0.90 10.61 29.87
C GLY A 49 0.04 11.74 29.43
N SER A 50 0.30 11.86 28.13
CA SER A 50 1.15 12.88 27.54
C SER A 50 0.74 13.21 26.10
N MET A 51 1.32 14.28 25.55
CA MET A 51 1.18 14.60 24.12
C MET A 51 1.72 13.47 23.22
N ASP A 52 2.76 12.76 23.66
CA ASP A 52 3.31 11.63 22.91
C ASP A 52 2.41 10.40 22.97
N GLY A 53 1.69 10.20 24.08
CA GLY A 53 0.63 9.20 24.19
C GLY A 53 -0.50 9.49 23.20
N LEU A 54 -0.99 10.73 23.15
CA LEU A 54 -1.99 11.17 22.17
C LEU A 54 -1.49 10.94 20.73
N ARG A 55 -0.26 11.36 20.41
CA ARG A 55 0.32 11.17 19.07
C ARG A 55 0.49 9.71 18.69
N SER A 56 0.82 8.85 19.65
CA SER A 56 0.95 7.40 19.42
C SER A 56 -0.37 6.78 18.99
N GLU A 57 -1.45 7.10 19.70
CA GLU A 57 -2.79 6.61 19.36
C GLU A 57 -3.33 7.25 18.08
N LEU A 58 -3.04 8.54 17.86
CA LEU A 58 -3.36 9.21 16.62
C LEU A 58 -2.62 8.60 15.42
N LEU A 59 -1.37 8.16 15.60
CA LEU A 59 -0.62 7.45 14.56
C LEU A 59 -1.27 6.12 14.20
N VAL A 60 -1.78 5.37 15.19
CA VAL A 60 -2.54 4.14 14.94
C VAL A 60 -3.80 4.45 14.12
N LYS A 61 -4.57 5.47 14.52
CA LYS A 61 -5.79 5.87 13.80
C LYS A 61 -5.48 6.30 12.36
N ALA A 62 -4.47 7.14 12.18
CA ALA A 62 -4.01 7.60 10.86
C ALA A 62 -3.53 6.44 9.98
N THR A 63 -2.76 5.51 10.53
CA THR A 63 -2.27 4.33 9.80
C THR A 63 -3.41 3.40 9.42
N THR A 64 -4.39 3.18 10.32
CA THR A 64 -5.59 2.39 10.02
C THR A 64 -6.42 3.03 8.91
N TYR A 65 -6.57 4.36 8.93
CA TYR A 65 -7.26 5.10 7.87
C TYR A 65 -6.53 4.99 6.52
N MET A 66 -5.20 5.16 6.49
CA MET A 66 -4.41 4.97 5.28
C MET A 66 -4.55 3.53 4.76
N ASN A 67 -4.43 2.54 5.64
CA ASN A 67 -4.57 1.14 5.28
C ASN A 67 -5.95 0.83 4.71
N SER A 68 -7.04 1.39 5.26
CA SER A 68 -8.38 1.17 4.71
C SER A 68 -8.53 1.76 3.30
N LYS A 69 -7.98 2.94 3.05
CA LYS A 69 -7.95 3.58 1.72
C LYS A 69 -7.13 2.82 0.69
N ILE A 70 -6.04 2.19 1.10
CA ILE A 70 -5.20 1.38 0.21
C ILE A 70 -5.79 -0.03 0.01
N ALA A 71 -6.30 -0.66 1.08
CA ALA A 71 -6.79 -2.05 1.07
C ALA A 71 -8.16 -2.21 0.40
N GLU A 72 -9.01 -1.18 0.38
CA GLU A 72 -10.30 -1.19 -0.33
C GLU A 72 -10.16 -1.68 -1.78
N HIS A 73 -9.02 -1.46 -2.43
CA HIS A 73 -8.79 -1.84 -3.82
C HIS A 73 -8.05 -3.18 -4.01
N ILE A 74 -7.54 -3.79 -2.93
CA ILE A 74 -6.87 -5.10 -2.97
C ILE A 74 -7.89 -6.21 -2.64
N ILE A 75 -8.82 -5.93 -1.71
CA ILE A 75 -9.80 -6.89 -1.19
C ILE A 75 -11.01 -7.04 -2.15
N ASN A 76 -11.24 -6.10 -3.06
CA ASN A 76 -12.34 -6.13 -4.02
C ASN A 76 -12.04 -6.94 -5.31
N GLY A 77 -10.91 -7.65 -5.37
CA GLY A 77 -10.63 -8.62 -6.43
C GLY A 77 -11.07 -10.02 -6.00
N ASP A 78 -11.62 -10.80 -6.93
CA ASP A 78 -11.95 -12.24 -6.81
C ASP A 78 -10.72 -13.16 -6.61
N GLY A 79 -9.59 -12.62 -6.15
CA GLY A 79 -8.31 -13.32 -6.08
C GLY A 79 -7.57 -13.42 -7.42
N SER A 80 -8.03 -12.76 -8.49
CA SER A 80 -7.40 -12.78 -9.82
C SER A 80 -6.16 -11.90 -9.96
N ILE A 81 -5.94 -10.93 -9.06
CA ILE A 81 -4.76 -10.06 -9.16
C ILE A 81 -3.49 -10.80 -8.77
N LEU A 82 -2.51 -10.78 -9.65
CA LEU A 82 -1.21 -11.38 -9.38
C LEU A 82 -0.49 -10.64 -8.24
N PRO A 83 0.29 -11.34 -7.40
CA PRO A 83 1.02 -10.74 -6.28
C PRO A 83 1.87 -9.51 -6.66
N SER A 84 2.55 -9.56 -7.80
CA SER A 84 3.35 -8.44 -8.32
C SER A 84 2.50 -7.23 -8.71
N ALA A 85 1.35 -7.47 -9.34
CA ALA A 85 0.38 -6.44 -9.70
C ALA A 85 -0.28 -5.82 -8.47
N ALA A 86 -0.59 -6.62 -7.45
CA ALA A 86 -1.10 -6.13 -6.18
C ALA A 86 -0.08 -5.20 -5.48
N LEU A 87 1.20 -5.57 -5.48
CA LEU A 87 2.27 -4.71 -4.96
C LEU A 87 2.38 -3.40 -5.74
N ALA A 88 2.33 -3.45 -7.07
CA ALA A 88 2.35 -2.24 -7.91
C ALA A 88 1.14 -1.33 -7.64
N LEU A 89 -0.04 -1.92 -7.45
CA LEU A 89 -1.27 -1.19 -7.10
C LEU A 89 -1.14 -0.52 -5.72
N VAL A 90 -0.58 -1.21 -4.72
CA VAL A 90 -0.27 -0.62 -3.40
C VAL A 90 0.65 0.58 -3.55
N GLY A 91 1.70 0.46 -4.37
CA GLY A 91 2.59 1.59 -4.68
C GLY A 91 1.84 2.78 -5.24
N LYS A 92 1.06 2.56 -6.31
CA LYS A 92 0.24 3.59 -6.97
C LYS A 92 -0.73 4.28 -6.01
N LYS A 93 -1.42 3.51 -5.18
CA LYS A 93 -2.37 4.01 -4.17
C LYS A 93 -1.68 4.76 -3.04
N SER A 94 -0.44 4.39 -2.71
CA SER A 94 0.37 5.15 -1.75
C SER A 94 0.73 6.53 -2.31
N VAL A 95 0.99 6.65 -3.63
CA VAL A 95 1.14 7.96 -4.28
C VAL A 95 -0.18 8.72 -4.29
N ASP A 96 -1.30 8.05 -4.59
CA ASP A 96 -2.61 8.71 -4.54
C ASP A 96 -2.89 9.33 -3.18
N PHE A 97 -2.63 8.57 -2.12
CA PHE A 97 -2.82 9.00 -0.75
C PHE A 97 -2.00 10.24 -0.38
N VAL A 98 -0.81 10.42 -0.96
CA VAL A 98 0.00 11.62 -0.72
C VAL A 98 -0.69 12.88 -1.27
N PHE A 99 -1.36 12.78 -2.42
CA PHE A 99 -2.11 13.89 -2.98
C PHE A 99 -3.44 14.14 -2.25
N ASP A 100 -4.12 13.06 -1.87
CA ASP A 100 -5.45 13.13 -1.26
C ASP A 100 -5.37 13.55 0.21
N GLU A 101 -4.33 13.12 0.92
CA GLU A 101 -4.18 13.24 2.37
C GLU A 101 -2.75 13.66 2.76
N PRO A 102 -2.27 14.84 2.32
CA PRO A 102 -0.87 15.27 2.50
C PRO A 102 -0.48 15.39 3.98
N ASN A 103 -1.35 15.97 4.80
CA ASN A 103 -1.11 16.14 6.24
C ASN A 103 -1.03 14.81 6.99
N ILE A 104 -1.89 13.84 6.64
CA ILE A 104 -1.85 12.50 7.23
C ILE A 104 -0.60 11.78 6.78
N SER A 105 -0.26 11.88 5.50
CA SER A 105 0.95 11.29 4.91
C SER A 105 2.21 11.79 5.61
N GLU A 106 2.34 13.10 5.83
CA GLU A 106 3.45 13.70 6.55
C GLU A 106 3.53 13.18 8.00
N PHE A 107 2.40 13.18 8.71
CA PHE A 107 2.32 12.75 10.10
C PHE A 107 2.71 11.29 10.29
N ILE A 108 2.21 10.38 9.46
CA ILE A 108 2.57 8.95 9.53
C ILE A 108 4.09 8.75 9.38
N ARG A 109 4.74 9.60 8.59
CA ARG A 109 6.14 9.44 8.23
C ARG A 109 7.10 10.02 9.25
N PHE A 110 6.77 11.17 9.84
CA PHE A 110 7.68 11.90 10.72
C PHE A 110 7.35 11.76 12.22
N THR A 111 6.21 11.16 12.57
CA THR A 111 5.91 10.86 13.98
C THR A 111 6.83 9.75 14.48
N LYS A 112 7.78 10.12 15.34
CA LYS A 112 8.74 9.22 15.98
C LYS A 112 8.17 8.68 17.29
N VAL A 113 7.23 7.76 17.17
CA VAL A 113 6.73 6.96 18.30
C VAL A 113 6.98 5.48 17.98
N PRO A 114 7.02 4.57 18.98
CA PRO A 114 7.15 3.14 18.71
C PRO A 114 6.08 2.71 17.71
N LYS A 115 6.51 2.32 16.50
CA LYS A 115 5.58 1.98 15.42
C LYS A 115 4.74 0.79 15.87
N VAL A 116 3.43 0.98 15.90
CA VAL A 116 2.49 -0.10 16.20
C VAL A 116 2.52 -1.09 15.03
N LYS A 117 2.66 -2.37 15.33
CA LYS A 117 2.65 -3.47 14.35
C LYS A 117 1.23 -3.68 13.83
N ASN A 118 0.71 -2.74 13.04
CA ASN A 118 -0.62 -2.88 12.45
C ASN A 118 -0.55 -2.64 10.94
N THR A 119 -0.28 -3.69 10.18
CA THR A 119 -0.32 -3.64 8.71
C THR A 119 -1.29 -4.69 8.21
N MET A 120 -2.34 -4.25 7.51
CA MET A 120 -3.37 -5.07 6.85
C MET A 120 -2.88 -5.72 5.53
N ILE A 121 -1.56 -5.82 5.35
CA ILE A 121 -0.90 -6.36 4.16
C ILE A 121 -0.51 -7.81 4.49
N PRO A 122 -0.55 -8.76 3.52
CA PRO A 122 0.04 -10.09 3.69
C PRO A 122 1.40 -9.97 4.39
N THR A 123 1.72 -10.92 5.27
CA THR A 123 3.02 -10.86 5.93
C THR A 123 4.10 -10.81 4.85
N TYR A 124 5.16 -10.03 5.09
CA TYR A 124 6.26 -9.90 4.12
C TYR A 124 6.78 -11.27 3.62
N GLY A 125 6.70 -12.29 4.48
CA GLY A 125 6.99 -13.69 4.16
C GLY A 125 6.05 -14.32 3.12
N ASP A 126 4.75 -14.11 3.24
CA ASP A 126 3.77 -14.64 2.28
C ASP A 126 3.92 -13.98 0.91
N LEU A 127 4.15 -12.66 0.90
CA LEU A 127 4.28 -11.89 -0.34
C LEU A 127 5.53 -12.31 -1.14
N LYS A 128 6.69 -12.49 -0.48
CA LYS A 128 7.90 -12.95 -1.18
C LYS A 128 7.73 -14.35 -1.78
N LYS A 129 7.03 -15.25 -1.07
CA LYS A 129 6.75 -16.61 -1.55
C LYS A 129 5.82 -16.56 -2.76
N ALA A 130 4.76 -15.77 -2.69
CA ALA A 130 3.80 -15.62 -3.77
C ALA A 130 4.43 -15.02 -5.05
N ILE A 131 5.27 -13.99 -4.93
CA ILE A 131 5.98 -13.40 -6.07
C ILE A 131 7.03 -14.36 -6.65
N SER A 132 7.75 -15.10 -5.80
CA SER A 132 8.69 -16.15 -6.24
C SER A 132 7.95 -17.21 -7.07
N GLN A 133 6.80 -17.67 -6.59
CA GLN A 133 5.95 -18.63 -7.30
C GLN A 133 5.38 -18.06 -8.61
N GLU A 134 5.03 -16.77 -8.63
CA GLU A 134 4.52 -16.09 -9.83
C GLU A 134 5.53 -16.09 -10.99
N PHE A 135 6.83 -15.99 -10.68
CA PHE A 135 7.91 -15.92 -11.67
C PHE A 135 8.88 -17.11 -11.60
N ALA A 136 8.41 -18.27 -11.15
CA ALA A 136 9.23 -19.47 -11.00
C ALA A 136 9.86 -19.93 -12.32
N ASP A 137 9.13 -19.83 -13.44
CA ASP A 137 9.62 -20.17 -14.79
C ASP A 137 10.79 -19.29 -15.26
N TYR A 138 11.03 -18.18 -14.57
CA TYR A 138 12.11 -17.22 -14.84
C TYR A 138 13.20 -17.25 -13.76
N ASN A 139 13.24 -18.30 -12.93
CA ASN A 139 14.22 -18.50 -11.86
C ASN A 139 14.25 -17.40 -10.79
N VAL A 140 13.13 -16.71 -10.55
CA VAL A 140 13.03 -15.73 -9.46
C VAL A 140 12.92 -16.47 -8.13
N THR A 141 13.95 -16.37 -7.28
CA THR A 141 13.94 -16.96 -5.94
C THR A 141 13.18 -16.11 -4.92
N GLU A 142 12.94 -16.64 -3.72
CA GLU A 142 12.37 -15.85 -2.62
C GLU A 142 13.26 -14.68 -2.19
N GLU A 143 14.58 -14.81 -2.28
CA GLU A 143 15.54 -13.74 -2.00
C GLU A 143 15.45 -12.63 -3.05
N MET A 144 15.30 -13.00 -4.32
CA MET A 144 15.09 -12.06 -5.42
C MET A 144 13.75 -11.35 -5.28
N ALA A 145 12.68 -12.09 -4.96
CA ALA A 145 11.36 -11.52 -4.68
C ALA A 145 11.37 -10.58 -3.46
N ALA A 146 12.04 -10.96 -2.38
CA ALA A 146 12.24 -10.10 -1.21
C ALA A 146 13.00 -8.81 -1.59
N SER A 147 14.03 -8.93 -2.44
CA SER A 147 14.78 -7.79 -2.96
C SER A 147 13.87 -6.85 -3.78
N PHE A 148 13.05 -7.39 -4.68
CA PHE A 148 12.06 -6.63 -5.44
C PHE A 148 11.04 -5.90 -4.54
N ILE A 149 10.46 -6.61 -3.57
CA ILE A 149 9.48 -6.02 -2.63
C ILE A 149 10.12 -4.85 -1.87
N ARG A 150 11.30 -5.07 -1.29
CA ARG A 150 12.03 -4.03 -0.54
C ARG A 150 12.29 -2.81 -1.43
N ASP A 151 12.77 -3.02 -2.66
CA ASP A 151 13.13 -1.92 -3.55
C ASP A 151 11.88 -1.13 -3.98
N CYS A 152 10.74 -1.80 -4.25
CA CYS A 152 9.45 -1.16 -4.51
C CYS A 152 8.92 -0.35 -3.32
N ILE A 153 9.04 -0.88 -2.10
CA ILE A 153 8.65 -0.16 -0.88
C ILE A 153 9.55 1.07 -0.70
N VAL A 154 10.87 0.92 -0.79
CA VAL A 154 11.82 2.03 -0.64
C VAL A 154 11.57 3.11 -1.68
N TYR A 155 11.39 2.72 -2.95
CA TYR A 155 11.10 3.65 -4.03
C TYR A 155 9.80 4.42 -3.79
N THR A 156 8.73 3.71 -3.43
CA THR A 156 7.44 4.34 -3.11
C THR A 156 7.55 5.30 -1.94
N GLN A 157 8.22 4.90 -0.85
CA GLN A 157 8.38 5.75 0.33
C GLN A 157 9.24 6.97 0.02
N GLY A 158 10.32 6.81 -0.76
CA GLY A 158 11.16 7.92 -1.22
C GLY A 158 10.37 8.89 -2.09
N LEU A 159 9.66 8.37 -3.09
CA LEU A 159 8.83 9.18 -3.99
C LEU A 159 7.74 9.94 -3.23
N SER A 160 6.99 9.26 -2.36
CA SER A 160 6.01 9.90 -1.48
C SER A 160 6.63 11.03 -0.67
N THR A 161 7.83 10.81 -0.11
CA THR A 161 8.55 11.83 0.67
C THR A 161 8.88 13.07 -0.13
N LEU A 162 9.40 12.87 -1.35
CA LEU A 162 9.74 13.97 -2.25
C LEU A 162 8.50 14.75 -2.72
N ILE A 163 7.34 14.09 -2.83
CA ILE A 163 6.10 14.73 -3.26
C ILE A 163 5.54 15.64 -2.15
N PHE A 164 5.26 15.12 -0.94
CA PHE A 164 4.58 15.95 0.06
C PHE A 164 5.47 17.04 0.65
N ASN A 165 6.80 16.88 0.62
CA ASN A 165 7.73 17.92 1.06
C ASN A 165 8.03 18.97 -0.04
N GLY A 166 7.42 18.83 -1.23
CA GLY A 166 7.59 19.73 -2.36
C GLY A 166 8.97 19.70 -3.03
N SER A 167 9.81 18.70 -2.75
CA SER A 167 11.15 18.57 -3.37
C SER A 167 11.10 18.11 -4.82
N ILE A 168 9.98 17.50 -5.25
CA ILE A 168 9.71 17.19 -6.66
C ILE A 168 8.31 17.66 -7.04
N ALA A 169 8.22 18.35 -8.19
CA ALA A 169 6.95 18.78 -8.76
C ALA A 169 6.51 17.82 -9.88
N GLY A 170 5.21 17.54 -9.94
CA GLY A 170 4.66 16.65 -10.96
C GLY A 170 3.18 16.40 -10.76
N THR A 171 2.54 15.86 -11.80
CA THR A 171 1.15 15.43 -11.72
C THR A 171 1.06 14.03 -11.11
N ARG A 172 -0.11 13.68 -10.57
CA ARG A 172 -0.42 12.31 -10.14
C ARG A 172 -0.11 11.28 -11.22
N LYS A 173 -0.51 11.55 -12.48
CA LYS A 173 -0.24 10.69 -13.63
C LYS A 173 1.27 10.50 -13.88
N TYR A 174 2.07 11.56 -13.71
CA TYR A 174 3.52 11.48 -13.85
C TYR A 174 4.13 10.54 -12.81
N PHE A 175 3.76 10.66 -11.53
CA PHE A 175 4.30 9.81 -10.48
C PHE A 175 3.81 8.36 -10.55
N HIS A 176 2.57 8.13 -11.02
CA HIS A 176 2.10 6.77 -11.33
C HIS A 176 2.98 6.10 -12.39
N LYS A 177 3.32 6.84 -13.45
CA LYS A 177 4.20 6.33 -14.51
C LYS A 177 5.59 6.00 -13.99
N MET A 178 6.17 6.85 -13.14
CA MET A 178 7.47 6.60 -12.50
C MET A 178 7.47 5.29 -11.68
N GLN A 179 6.41 5.04 -10.91
CA GLN A 179 6.26 3.81 -10.14
C GLN A 179 6.11 2.56 -11.01
N GLU A 180 5.29 2.65 -12.05
CA GLU A 180 5.09 1.55 -13.01
C GLU A 180 6.40 1.21 -13.72
N GLU A 181 7.09 2.22 -14.26
CA GLU A 181 8.38 2.04 -14.92
C GLU A 181 9.43 1.44 -13.99
N PHE A 182 9.48 1.88 -12.73
CA PHE A 182 10.38 1.30 -11.73
C PHE A 182 10.08 -0.18 -11.48
N GLY A 183 8.81 -0.55 -11.26
CA GLY A 183 8.41 -1.94 -11.06
C GLY A 183 8.78 -2.83 -12.25
N VAL A 184 8.53 -2.33 -13.47
CA VAL A 184 8.91 -3.03 -14.71
C VAL A 184 10.42 -3.23 -14.79
N LEU A 185 11.20 -2.15 -14.65
CA LEU A 185 12.67 -2.21 -14.71
C LEU A 185 13.23 -3.16 -13.65
N ARG A 186 12.65 -3.16 -12.45
CA ARG A 186 13.15 -3.99 -11.36
C ARG A 186 12.89 -5.48 -11.60
N LEU A 187 11.72 -5.89 -12.09
CA LEU A 187 11.49 -7.30 -12.46
C LEU A 187 12.33 -7.73 -13.67
N VAL A 188 12.51 -6.85 -14.66
CA VAL A 188 13.40 -7.14 -15.80
C VAL A 188 14.84 -7.36 -15.35
N SER A 189 15.33 -6.58 -14.39
CA SER A 189 16.68 -6.78 -13.81
C SER A 189 16.84 -8.11 -13.05
N LEU A 190 15.74 -8.80 -12.73
CA LEU A 190 15.75 -10.14 -12.14
C LEU A 190 15.71 -11.26 -13.20
N GLY A 191 15.72 -10.93 -14.49
CA GLY A 191 15.69 -11.91 -15.58
C GLY A 191 14.30 -12.21 -16.14
N VAL A 192 13.24 -11.54 -15.65
CA VAL A 192 11.88 -11.69 -16.21
C VAL A 192 11.77 -10.92 -17.53
N PRO A 193 11.35 -11.54 -18.66
CA PRO A 193 11.18 -10.84 -19.92
C PRO A 193 10.20 -9.66 -19.81
N LYS A 194 10.53 -8.54 -20.46
CA LYS A 194 9.74 -7.30 -20.35
C LYS A 194 8.27 -7.47 -20.75
N ASP A 195 7.99 -8.26 -21.79
CA ASP A 195 6.61 -8.55 -22.24
C ASP A 195 5.82 -9.36 -21.19
N VAL A 196 6.48 -10.25 -20.46
CA VAL A 196 5.89 -11.01 -19.36
C VAL A 196 5.56 -10.06 -18.22
N VAL A 197 6.51 -9.21 -17.82
CA VAL A 197 6.29 -8.22 -16.75
C VAL A 197 5.13 -7.28 -17.09
N LEU A 198 5.09 -6.75 -18.32
CA LEU A 198 3.99 -5.89 -18.75
C LEU A 198 2.65 -6.62 -18.72
N ARG A 199 2.59 -7.89 -19.17
CA ARG A 199 1.36 -8.68 -19.03
C ARG A 199 0.95 -8.81 -17.57
N HIS A 200 1.87 -9.19 -16.68
CA HIS A 200 1.55 -9.43 -15.27
C HIS A 200 1.12 -8.16 -14.54
N LEU A 201 1.80 -7.04 -14.77
CA LEU A 201 1.49 -5.77 -14.10
C LEU A 201 0.28 -5.04 -14.72
N SER A 202 0.04 -5.18 -16.02
CA SER A 202 -1.11 -4.56 -16.70
C SER A 202 -2.41 -5.36 -16.58
N SER A 203 -2.32 -6.69 -16.43
CA SER A 203 -3.49 -7.55 -16.25
C SER A 203 -3.56 -8.05 -14.81
N GLY A 204 -4.49 -7.49 -14.04
CA GLY A 204 -4.96 -8.14 -12.81
C GLY A 204 -5.77 -9.42 -13.10
N ASN A 205 -5.40 -10.21 -14.13
CA ASN A 205 -6.15 -11.38 -14.55
C ASN A 205 -5.21 -12.49 -15.08
N PRO A 206 -5.14 -13.68 -14.46
CA PRO A 206 -4.14 -14.71 -14.75
C PRO A 206 -4.39 -15.50 -16.05
N SER A 207 -5.52 -15.29 -16.71
CA SER A 207 -5.98 -16.16 -17.82
C SER A 207 -5.12 -16.06 -19.09
N GLY A 208 -4.27 -15.05 -19.21
CA GLY A 208 -3.39 -14.84 -20.37
C GLY A 208 -2.04 -15.58 -20.32
N ALA A 209 -1.66 -16.16 -19.19
CA ALA A 209 -0.30 -16.70 -18.99
C ALA A 209 -0.10 -18.13 -19.52
N ARG A 210 -1.18 -18.92 -19.74
CA ARG A 210 -1.06 -20.37 -20.01
C ARG A 210 -1.20 -20.83 -21.47
N ARG A 211 -1.24 -19.93 -22.45
CA ARG A 211 -1.35 -20.35 -23.86
C ARG A 211 -0.06 -20.05 -24.62
N HIS A 212 1.02 -20.80 -24.39
CA HIS A 212 2.05 -21.08 -25.42
C HIS A 212 3.07 -22.13 -24.97
N THR A 213 2.61 -23.31 -24.58
CA THR A 213 3.45 -24.52 -24.61
C THR A 213 2.61 -25.67 -25.15
N GLY A 214 2.53 -25.76 -26.48
CA GLY A 214 1.81 -26.79 -27.21
C GLY A 214 2.60 -27.17 -28.45
N THR A 215 3.48 -28.14 -28.24
CA THR A 215 4.26 -28.88 -29.24
C THR A 215 3.42 -29.29 -30.44
N ALA A 216 3.81 -28.85 -31.64
CA ALA A 216 3.31 -29.40 -32.90
C ALA A 216 3.98 -30.77 -33.15
N GLY A 217 3.42 -31.80 -32.52
CA GLY A 217 3.72 -33.20 -32.81
C GLY A 217 2.98 -33.65 -34.07
N THR A 218 3.74 -34.09 -35.05
CA THR A 218 3.33 -34.68 -36.32
C THR A 218 2.44 -35.91 -36.12
N ALA A 219 1.22 -35.87 -36.68
CA ALA A 219 0.37 -37.05 -36.82
C ALA A 219 0.21 -37.38 -38.32
N GLY A 220 0.99 -38.35 -38.78
CA GLY A 220 0.87 -38.94 -40.11
C GLY A 220 -0.45 -39.67 -40.28
N THR A 221 -1.12 -39.40 -41.39
CA THR A 221 -2.38 -40.04 -41.79
C THR A 221 -2.06 -41.37 -42.50
N VAL A 222 -2.29 -42.50 -41.83
CA VAL A 222 -2.30 -43.81 -42.51
C VAL A 222 -3.75 -44.21 -42.82
N LYS A 223 -4.10 -44.10 -44.11
CA LYS A 223 -5.29 -44.70 -44.72
C LYS A 223 -5.21 -46.23 -44.61
N LYS A 224 -6.16 -46.87 -43.90
CA LYS A 224 -6.51 -48.27 -44.17
C LYS A 224 -7.68 -48.30 -45.15
N ARG A 225 -7.41 -48.82 -46.36
CA ARG A 225 -8.42 -49.22 -47.35
C ARG A 225 -9.10 -50.50 -46.88
N SER A 226 -10.42 -50.51 -46.90
CA SER A 226 -11.22 -51.74 -46.93
C SER A 226 -11.18 -52.33 -48.33
N ALA A 227 -10.93 -53.64 -48.45
CA ALA A 227 -11.39 -54.45 -49.57
C ALA A 227 -11.44 -55.93 -49.13
N LYS A 228 -12.65 -56.50 -49.29
CA LYS A 228 -13.04 -57.91 -49.46
C LYS A 228 -12.23 -59.00 -48.77
#